data_AF-A0A955ARG6-F1
#
_entry.id   AF-A0A955ARG6-F1
#
_cell.length_a   1.000
_cell.length_b   1.000
_cell.length_c   1.000
_cell.angle_alpha   90.00
_cell.angle_beta   90.00
_cell.angle_gamma   90.00
#
_symmetry.space_group_name_H-M   'P 1'
#
loop_
_entity.id
_entity.type
_entity.pdbx_description
1 polymer ?
#
loop_
_entity_poly.entity_id
_entity_poly.type
_entity_poly.pdbx_seq_one_letter_code
_entity_poly.pdbx_strand_id
1 'polypeptide(L)'
;MNWKMIWFAIWPLAVCGCSGSKTEVTPVSANHISDVTREREHIDDATDFDLAIREVNFDPLGDANGEAGENGIPDSVEMALVAHILSCPELDLSSQNGVCYRDVQAAWEQAYASARQDIQVHMQQWPHLPTLIAGYVMVGTPDSFKAVDRMTTSFGTPLRGDYSAALALGHHLGPEGDADGDGFTNRQEYHAFGRQDRTQYVNAALSATIIPDSPQADLPKPKKTRRT
;
A
#
# COMPACT_ATOMS: atom_id res chain seq x y z
N MET A 1 14.40 11.65 8.14
CA MET A 1 15.21 11.10 7.02
C MET A 1 15.36 12.21 5.98
N ASN A 2 16.54 12.49 5.39
CA ASN A 2 16.65 13.62 4.44
C ASN A 2 16.14 13.20 3.05
N TRP A 3 14.81 13.27 2.86
CA TRP A 3 14.09 12.89 1.64
C TRP A 3 14.64 13.55 0.37
N LYS A 4 15.35 14.69 0.48
CA LYS A 4 15.99 15.35 -0.66
C LYS A 4 17.12 14.50 -1.29
N MET A 5 17.78 13.60 -0.55
CA MET A 5 18.94 12.88 -1.10
C MET A 5 18.62 11.60 -1.87
N ILE A 6 17.46 10.97 -1.70
CA ILE A 6 17.09 9.77 -2.48
C ILE A 6 16.67 10.17 -3.91
N TRP A 7 16.18 11.40 -4.10
CA TRP A 7 15.56 11.83 -5.36
C TRP A 7 16.44 12.71 -6.27
N PHE A 8 17.45 13.41 -5.73
CA PHE A 8 18.38 14.20 -6.55
C PHE A 8 19.42 13.38 -7.32
N ALA A 9 19.47 12.06 -7.14
CA ALA A 9 20.42 11.19 -7.84
C ALA A 9 20.02 10.81 -9.28
N ILE A 10 18.85 11.25 -9.77
CA ILE A 10 18.38 10.94 -11.13
C ILE A 10 18.35 12.21 -11.99
N TRP A 11 19.53 12.80 -12.22
CA TRP A 11 19.96 13.34 -13.54
C TRP A 11 21.47 13.68 -13.51
N PRO A 12 22.25 13.39 -14.59
CA PRO A 12 21.99 13.94 -15.93
C PRO A 12 22.15 12.96 -17.13
N LEU A 13 21.47 13.32 -18.23
CA LEU A 13 21.83 13.17 -19.65
C LEU A 13 22.49 11.86 -20.16
N ALA A 14 21.79 11.16 -21.07
CA ALA A 14 22.41 10.61 -22.29
C ALA A 14 21.36 10.24 -23.35
N VAL A 15 21.38 10.99 -24.46
CA VAL A 15 20.86 10.58 -25.78
C VAL A 15 22.02 9.92 -26.54
N CYS A 16 21.87 8.64 -26.91
CA CYS A 16 22.53 7.90 -28.01
C CYS A 16 21.99 6.46 -27.92
N GLY A 17 21.53 5.74 -28.93
CA GLY A 17 21.93 5.67 -30.34
C GLY A 17 22.31 4.21 -30.65
N CYS A 18 21.61 3.60 -31.62
CA CYS A 18 21.96 2.41 -32.41
C CYS A 18 21.55 0.98 -31.95
N SER A 19 20.65 0.41 -32.77
CA SER A 19 20.83 -0.78 -33.62
C SER A 19 20.89 -2.19 -33.00
N GLY A 20 19.76 -2.90 -33.13
CA GLY A 20 19.62 -4.11 -33.95
C GLY A 20 20.41 -5.38 -33.61
N SER A 21 19.69 -6.44 -33.23
CA SER A 21 19.84 -7.77 -33.88
C SER A 21 18.64 -8.66 -33.54
N LYS A 22 18.20 -9.42 -34.55
CA LYS A 22 17.18 -10.47 -34.47
C LYS A 22 17.84 -11.78 -34.06
N THR A 23 17.20 -12.53 -33.18
CA THR A 23 17.43 -13.98 -33.05
C THR A 23 16.08 -14.69 -32.93
N GLU A 24 15.80 -15.49 -33.96
CA GLU A 24 14.79 -16.53 -34.02
C GLU A 24 15.11 -17.62 -32.99
N VAL A 25 14.10 -18.04 -32.22
CA VAL A 25 14.13 -19.30 -31.47
C VAL A 25 12.84 -20.06 -31.78
N THR A 26 12.98 -21.23 -32.39
CA THR A 26 11.92 -22.19 -32.69
C THR A 26 11.40 -22.88 -31.42
N PRO A 27 10.15 -23.39 -31.42
CA PRO A 27 9.44 -23.76 -30.20
C PRO A 27 9.81 -25.16 -29.70
N VAL A 28 9.88 -25.32 -28.37
CA VAL A 28 9.85 -26.63 -27.70
C VAL A 28 8.46 -26.84 -27.15
N SER A 29 7.79 -27.88 -27.65
CA SER A 29 6.55 -28.43 -27.13
C SER A 29 6.86 -29.28 -25.89
N ALA A 30 6.22 -28.96 -24.77
CA ALA A 30 6.03 -29.89 -23.66
C ALA A 30 4.66 -29.60 -23.04
N ASN A 31 3.73 -30.51 -23.32
CA ASN A 31 2.44 -30.60 -22.67
C ASN A 31 2.60 -30.84 -21.16
N HIS A 32 1.59 -30.36 -20.42
CA HIS A 32 1.05 -31.02 -19.23
C HIS A 32 1.66 -30.69 -17.86
N ILE A 33 1.68 -29.41 -17.47
CA ILE A 33 1.33 -28.92 -16.11
C ILE A 33 0.80 -27.48 -16.27
N SER A 34 -0.50 -27.29 -16.49
CA SER A 34 -1.09 -25.95 -16.60
C SER A 34 -2.54 -25.99 -16.17
N ASP A 35 -2.82 -25.90 -14.86
CA ASP A 35 -4.17 -25.54 -14.41
C ASP A 35 -4.30 -25.05 -12.96
N VAL A 36 -3.27 -24.36 -12.42
CA VAL A 36 -3.41 -23.64 -11.11
C VAL A 36 -2.68 -22.27 -11.11
N THR A 37 -1.86 -21.96 -12.11
CA THR A 37 -1.08 -20.71 -12.18
C THR A 37 -1.70 -19.61 -13.04
N ARG A 38 -2.92 -19.80 -13.57
CA ARG A 38 -3.52 -18.92 -14.58
C ARG A 38 -4.84 -18.24 -14.14
N GLU A 39 -4.99 -17.95 -12.86
CA GLU A 39 -6.08 -17.09 -12.35
C GLU A 39 -5.56 -15.81 -11.68
N ARG A 40 -4.31 -15.41 -11.97
CA ARG A 40 -3.75 -14.10 -11.56
C ARG A 40 -3.87 -13.01 -12.63
N GLU A 41 -4.67 -13.22 -13.67
CA GLU A 41 -4.68 -12.39 -14.88
C GLU A 41 -5.78 -11.31 -14.89
N HIS A 42 -6.11 -10.69 -13.75
CA HIS A 42 -6.78 -9.36 -13.75
C HIS A 42 -6.77 -8.69 -12.36
N ILE A 43 -5.60 -8.53 -11.74
CA ILE A 43 -5.46 -7.41 -10.80
C ILE A 43 -5.40 -6.18 -11.71
N ASP A 44 -6.45 -5.35 -11.67
CA ASP A 44 -6.46 -4.05 -12.36
C ASP A 44 -5.14 -3.34 -12.03
N ASP A 45 -4.40 -2.85 -13.04
CA ASP A 45 -3.13 -2.13 -12.84
C ASP A 45 -3.28 -1.00 -11.80
N ALA A 46 -4.52 -0.52 -11.60
CA ALA A 46 -4.87 0.43 -10.55
C ALA A 46 -4.55 -0.03 -9.11
N THR A 47 -4.50 -1.33 -8.80
CA THR A 47 -4.28 -1.86 -7.43
C THR A 47 -2.97 -2.64 -7.26
N ASP A 48 -2.04 -2.59 -8.24
CA ASP A 48 -0.69 -3.12 -8.06
C ASP A 48 0.19 -2.14 -7.25
N PHE A 49 0.00 -2.16 -5.94
CA PHE A 49 0.78 -1.32 -5.01
C PHE A 49 2.27 -1.69 -4.99
N ASP A 50 2.62 -2.96 -5.21
CA ASP A 50 4.02 -3.39 -5.25
C ASP A 50 4.73 -2.74 -6.45
N LEU A 51 4.07 -2.63 -7.61
CA LEU A 51 4.56 -1.86 -8.75
C LEU A 51 4.66 -0.36 -8.41
N ALA A 52 3.59 0.22 -7.84
CA ALA A 52 3.54 1.64 -7.53
C ALA A 52 4.66 2.08 -6.57
N ILE A 53 4.97 1.29 -5.54
CA ILE A 53 6.06 1.52 -4.58
C ILE A 53 7.43 1.45 -5.27
N ARG A 54 7.64 0.46 -6.16
CA ARG A 54 8.92 0.29 -6.88
C ARG A 54 9.19 1.44 -7.86
N GLU A 55 8.16 1.93 -8.54
CA GLU A 55 8.31 3.04 -9.49
C GLU A 55 8.83 4.32 -8.85
N VAL A 56 8.46 4.55 -7.60
CA VAL A 56 8.95 5.69 -6.81
C VAL A 56 10.20 5.35 -6.01
N ASN A 57 10.86 4.24 -6.30
CA ASN A 57 12.10 3.80 -5.64
C ASN A 57 11.99 3.76 -4.10
N PHE A 58 10.79 3.47 -3.58
CA PHE A 58 10.63 3.15 -2.16
C PHE A 58 11.01 1.70 -1.92
N ASP A 59 11.60 1.46 -0.75
CA ASP A 59 11.81 0.09 -0.27
C ASP A 59 10.45 -0.46 0.18
N PRO A 60 9.89 -1.48 -0.51
CA PRO A 60 8.61 -2.05 -0.13
C PRO A 60 8.64 -2.72 1.25
N LEU A 61 9.83 -3.10 1.75
CA LEU A 61 9.99 -3.66 3.09
C LEU A 61 10.32 -2.59 4.14
N GLY A 62 10.57 -1.36 3.68
CA GLY A 62 10.79 -0.21 4.55
C GLY A 62 9.46 0.28 5.13
N ASP A 63 9.51 0.65 6.40
CA ASP A 63 8.48 1.49 7.00
C ASP A 63 8.86 2.95 6.71
N ALA A 64 8.38 3.49 5.58
CA ALA A 64 8.84 4.78 5.07
C ALA A 64 8.30 5.97 5.86
N ASN A 65 7.47 5.76 6.87
CA ASN A 65 6.90 6.81 7.72
C ASN A 65 7.90 7.43 8.72
N GLY A 66 9.22 7.27 8.53
CA GLY A 66 10.32 7.53 9.47
C GLY A 66 10.48 8.93 10.11
N GLU A 67 9.46 9.79 10.08
CA GLU A 67 9.29 10.97 10.95
C GLU A 67 8.00 10.95 11.81
N ALA A 68 7.00 10.13 11.48
CA ALA A 68 5.82 9.83 12.31
C ALA A 68 6.09 8.69 13.32
N GLY A 69 7.22 7.99 13.18
CA GLY A 69 7.61 6.84 13.98
C GLY A 69 7.19 5.54 13.29
N GLU A 70 8.06 4.53 13.33
CA GLU A 70 7.78 3.20 12.80
C GLU A 70 6.41 2.74 13.35
N ASN A 71 5.39 2.61 12.50
CA ASN A 71 4.03 2.22 12.91
C ASN A 71 3.95 0.72 13.22
N GLY A 72 5.02 -0.01 12.90
CA GLY A 72 5.19 -1.44 13.17
C GLY A 72 4.83 -2.35 12.01
N ILE A 73 4.28 -1.82 10.90
CA ILE A 73 3.82 -2.58 9.73
C ILE A 73 4.48 -1.99 8.47
N PRO A 74 5.16 -2.79 7.62
CA PRO A 74 5.66 -2.30 6.35
C PRO A 74 4.52 -1.79 5.45
N ASP A 75 4.73 -0.65 4.78
CA ASP A 75 3.70 -0.02 3.95
C ASP A 75 3.14 -0.99 2.89
N SER A 76 3.99 -1.84 2.27
CA SER A 76 3.54 -2.84 1.29
C SER A 76 2.65 -3.94 1.87
N VAL A 77 2.72 -4.18 3.18
CA VAL A 77 1.86 -5.13 3.89
C VAL A 77 0.51 -4.48 4.18
N GLU A 78 0.50 -3.21 4.61
CA GLU A 78 -0.74 -2.44 4.78
C GLU A 78 -1.50 -2.31 3.44
N MET A 79 -0.80 -2.01 2.34
CA MET A 79 -1.43 -1.93 1.01
C MET A 79 -1.99 -3.27 0.53
N ALA A 80 -1.39 -4.39 0.91
CA ALA A 80 -1.88 -5.71 0.53
C ALA A 80 -3.24 -6.03 1.16
N LEU A 81 -3.53 -5.49 2.36
CA LEU A 81 -4.86 -5.59 2.98
C LEU A 81 -5.91 -4.89 2.11
N VAL A 82 -5.64 -3.65 1.69
CA VAL A 82 -6.54 -2.89 0.81
C VAL A 82 -6.74 -3.58 -0.54
N ALA A 83 -5.65 -4.05 -1.15
CA ALA A 83 -5.70 -4.77 -2.41
C ALA A 83 -6.58 -6.02 -2.31
N HIS A 84 -6.46 -6.77 -1.21
CA HIS A 84 -7.25 -7.98 -0.99
C HIS A 84 -8.74 -7.64 -0.86
N ILE A 85 -9.09 -6.64 -0.05
CA ILE A 85 -10.49 -6.19 0.10
C ILE A 85 -11.06 -5.80 -1.27
N LEU A 86 -10.34 -4.97 -2.04
CA LEU A 86 -10.78 -4.54 -3.38
C LEU A 86 -10.90 -5.69 -4.39
N SER A 87 -10.23 -6.82 -4.15
CA SER A 87 -10.34 -8.03 -4.97
C SER A 87 -11.51 -8.95 -4.56
N CYS A 88 -12.20 -8.66 -3.46
CA CYS A 88 -13.27 -9.49 -2.90
C CYS A 88 -14.61 -8.73 -2.79
N PRO A 89 -15.39 -8.59 -3.88
CA PRO A 89 -16.65 -7.84 -3.89
C PRO A 89 -17.72 -8.29 -2.89
N GLU A 90 -17.65 -9.56 -2.47
CA GLU A 90 -18.58 -10.18 -1.54
C GLU A 90 -18.17 -10.00 -0.07
N LEU A 91 -17.02 -9.36 0.22
CA LEU A 91 -16.56 -9.17 1.59
C LEU A 91 -17.44 -8.17 2.34
N ASP A 92 -18.07 -8.63 3.42
CA ASP A 92 -18.86 -7.80 4.32
C ASP A 92 -18.69 -8.26 5.78
N LEU A 93 -17.88 -7.51 6.53
CA LEU A 93 -17.63 -7.71 7.96
C LEU A 93 -18.38 -6.66 8.81
N SER A 94 -19.30 -5.89 8.21
CA SER A 94 -20.01 -4.80 8.89
C SER A 94 -20.84 -5.27 10.09
N SER A 95 -21.32 -6.52 10.07
CA SER A 95 -22.05 -7.12 11.21
C SER A 95 -21.20 -7.28 12.48
N GLN A 96 -19.87 -7.24 12.34
CA GLN A 96 -18.89 -7.34 13.41
C GLN A 96 -18.22 -5.99 13.70
N ASN A 97 -18.71 -4.89 13.10
CA ASN A 97 -18.01 -3.60 13.11
C ASN A 97 -16.65 -3.67 12.38
N GLY A 98 -16.52 -4.54 11.37
CA GLY A 98 -15.38 -4.57 10.44
C GLY A 98 -15.68 -3.89 9.11
N VAL A 99 -14.73 -3.97 8.18
CA VAL A 99 -14.83 -3.38 6.84
C VAL A 99 -15.86 -4.10 5.96
N CYS A 100 -16.39 -3.39 4.98
CA CYS A 100 -17.06 -4.01 3.84
C CYS A 100 -16.48 -3.50 2.52
N TYR A 101 -16.52 -4.34 1.49
CA TYR A 101 -16.01 -4.03 0.17
C TYR A 101 -16.55 -2.71 -0.37
N ARG A 102 -17.86 -2.49 -0.27
CA ARG A 102 -18.52 -1.31 -0.86
C ARG A 102 -17.97 0.00 -0.31
N ASP A 103 -17.75 0.07 1.00
CA ASP A 103 -17.27 1.30 1.64
C ASP A 103 -15.79 1.53 1.33
N VAL A 104 -14.98 0.46 1.28
CA VAL A 104 -13.56 0.50 0.87
C VAL A 104 -13.41 0.90 -0.60
N GLN A 105 -14.23 0.34 -1.49
CA GLN A 105 -14.26 0.68 -2.92
C GLN A 105 -14.63 2.15 -3.13
N ALA A 106 -15.70 2.64 -2.48
CA ALA A 106 -16.13 4.03 -2.62
C ALA A 106 -15.05 5.01 -2.14
N ALA A 107 -14.38 4.70 -1.03
CA ALA A 107 -13.26 5.49 -0.52
C ALA A 107 -12.04 5.44 -1.47
N TRP A 108 -11.72 4.27 -2.01
CA TRP A 108 -10.65 4.07 -3.00
C TRP A 108 -10.89 4.92 -4.25
N GLU A 109 -12.07 4.82 -4.87
CA GLU A 109 -12.43 5.55 -6.08
C GLU A 109 -12.33 7.07 -5.87
N GLN A 110 -12.82 7.57 -4.73
CA GLN A 110 -12.71 8.98 -4.37
C GLN A 110 -11.24 9.41 -4.20
N ALA A 111 -10.47 8.69 -3.38
CA ALA A 111 -9.07 9.03 -3.11
C ALA A 111 -8.20 8.95 -4.36
N TYR A 112 -8.41 7.94 -5.21
CA TYR A 112 -7.70 7.76 -6.46
C TYR A 112 -8.03 8.87 -7.48
N ALA A 113 -9.30 9.24 -7.61
CA ALA A 113 -9.70 10.37 -8.47
C ALA A 113 -9.08 11.69 -8.00
N SER A 114 -9.11 11.95 -6.68
CA SER A 114 -8.46 13.10 -6.05
C SER A 114 -6.95 13.12 -6.30
N ALA A 115 -6.27 11.99 -6.09
CA ALA A 115 -4.83 11.86 -6.31
C ALA A 115 -4.45 12.10 -7.77
N ARG A 116 -5.20 11.53 -8.72
CA ARG A 116 -4.98 11.76 -10.17
C ARG A 116 -5.07 13.23 -10.54
N GLN A 117 -6.04 13.94 -9.98
CA GLN A 117 -6.21 15.37 -10.24
C GLN A 117 -5.05 16.18 -9.64
N ASP A 118 -4.66 15.89 -8.39
CA ASP A 118 -3.62 16.65 -7.69
C ASP A 118 -2.24 16.51 -8.34
N ILE A 119 -1.89 15.31 -8.82
CA ILE A 119 -0.55 15.00 -9.34
C ILE A 119 -0.48 14.89 -10.86
N GLN A 120 -1.51 15.36 -11.59
CA GLN A 120 -1.64 15.17 -13.03
C GLN A 120 -0.36 15.51 -13.84
N VAL A 121 0.35 16.56 -13.44
CA VAL A 121 1.58 17.03 -14.11
C VAL A 121 2.75 16.03 -14.03
N HIS A 122 2.69 15.11 -13.07
CA HIS A 122 3.73 14.12 -12.78
C HIS A 122 3.42 12.72 -13.31
N MET A 123 2.19 12.50 -13.79
CA MET A 123 1.72 11.18 -14.25
C MET A 123 2.46 10.65 -15.48
N GLN A 124 3.10 11.51 -16.28
CA GLN A 124 3.93 11.06 -17.40
C GLN A 124 5.20 10.35 -16.92
N GLN A 125 5.74 10.76 -15.77
CA GLN A 125 6.95 10.19 -15.19
C GLN A 125 6.64 9.06 -14.21
N TRP A 126 5.55 9.18 -13.45
CA TRP A 126 5.12 8.19 -12.47
C TRP A 126 3.62 7.88 -12.63
N PRO A 127 3.26 7.00 -13.58
CA PRO A 127 1.86 6.71 -13.87
C PRO A 127 1.09 6.10 -12.69
N HIS A 128 1.76 5.36 -11.80
CA HIS A 128 1.12 4.71 -10.64
C HIS A 128 1.19 5.55 -9.34
N LEU A 129 1.71 6.78 -9.39
CA LEU A 129 1.73 7.65 -8.21
C LEU A 129 0.33 7.93 -7.60
N PRO A 130 -0.78 8.03 -8.38
CA PRO A 130 -2.12 8.11 -7.79
C PRO A 130 -2.53 6.88 -6.97
N THR A 131 -2.18 5.68 -7.44
CA THR A 131 -2.41 4.41 -6.72
C THR A 131 -1.71 4.44 -5.37
N LEU A 132 -0.45 4.86 -5.36
CA LEU A 132 0.34 4.98 -4.14
C LEU A 132 -0.27 5.97 -3.15
N ILE A 133 -0.63 7.17 -3.62
CA ILE A 133 -1.24 8.21 -2.76
C ILE A 133 -2.57 7.73 -2.18
N ALA A 134 -3.46 7.17 -3.01
CA ALA A 134 -4.75 6.66 -2.58
C ALA A 134 -4.59 5.57 -1.50
N GLY A 135 -3.67 4.61 -1.72
CA GLY A 135 -3.35 3.57 -0.75
C GLY A 135 -2.87 4.15 0.60
N TYR A 136 -1.88 5.06 0.57
CA TYR A 136 -1.36 5.69 1.78
C TYR A 136 -2.40 6.49 2.56
N VAL A 137 -3.36 7.11 1.87
CA VAL A 137 -4.44 7.82 2.54
C VAL A 137 -5.39 6.85 3.25
N MET A 138 -5.64 5.67 2.68
CA MET A 138 -6.58 4.69 3.23
C MET A 138 -6.03 3.93 4.44
N VAL A 139 -4.77 3.49 4.38
CA VAL A 139 -4.12 2.76 5.49
C VAL A 139 -3.40 3.70 6.46
N GLY A 140 -3.27 4.98 6.10
CA GLY A 140 -2.51 5.94 6.87
C GLY A 140 -3.24 6.44 8.12
N THR A 141 -2.45 6.96 9.05
CA THR A 141 -2.96 7.87 10.07
C THR A 141 -3.10 9.28 9.48
N PRO A 142 -3.80 10.22 10.15
CA PRO A 142 -3.78 11.62 9.75
C PRO A 142 -2.37 12.22 9.62
N ASP A 143 -1.38 11.67 10.32
CA ASP A 143 0.02 12.09 10.21
C ASP A 143 0.73 11.47 8.99
N SER A 144 0.36 10.25 8.59
CA SER A 144 0.79 9.65 7.32
C SER A 144 0.30 10.49 6.14
N PHE A 145 -0.96 10.93 6.15
CA PHE A 145 -1.49 11.85 5.14
C PHE A 145 -0.71 13.16 5.07
N LYS A 146 -0.43 13.80 6.22
CA LYS A 146 0.41 15.01 6.26
C LYS A 146 1.82 14.75 5.74
N ALA A 147 2.38 13.57 5.95
CA ALA A 147 3.70 13.23 5.44
C ALA A 147 3.69 13.13 3.91
N VAL A 148 2.70 12.45 3.33
CA VAL A 148 2.51 12.38 1.87
C VAL A 148 2.23 13.78 1.30
N ASP A 149 1.36 14.58 1.92
CA ASP A 149 1.09 15.95 1.47
C ASP A 149 2.32 16.87 1.53
N ARG A 150 3.13 16.78 2.59
CA ARG A 150 4.41 17.52 2.65
C ARG A 150 5.36 17.08 1.54
N MET A 151 5.41 15.78 1.25
CA MET A 151 6.22 15.24 0.17
C MET A 151 5.74 15.79 -1.17
N THR A 152 4.46 15.69 -1.49
CA THR A 152 3.90 16.16 -2.77
C THR A 152 3.96 17.67 -2.94
N THR A 153 3.77 18.41 -1.85
CA THR A 153 3.99 19.86 -1.80
C THR A 153 5.43 20.23 -2.16
N SER A 154 6.42 19.44 -1.75
CA SER A 154 7.84 19.73 -2.02
C SER A 154 8.20 19.71 -3.51
N PHE A 155 7.39 19.05 -4.34
CA PHE A 155 7.51 19.03 -5.80
C PHE A 155 6.36 19.74 -6.52
N GLY A 156 5.64 20.61 -5.81
CA GLY A 156 4.71 21.58 -6.40
C GLY A 156 3.28 21.08 -6.61
N THR A 157 2.90 19.92 -6.08
CA THR A 157 1.55 19.35 -6.21
C THR A 157 0.98 19.00 -4.83
N PRO A 158 0.64 19.99 -3.99
CA PRO A 158 -0.02 19.73 -2.71
C PRO A 158 -1.31 18.93 -2.91
N LEU A 159 -1.67 18.07 -1.96
CA LEU A 159 -2.89 17.27 -2.03
C LEU A 159 -4.09 18.16 -1.67
N ARG A 160 -4.92 18.50 -2.67
CA ARG A 160 -6.07 19.41 -2.53
C ARG A 160 -7.41 18.76 -2.82
N GLY A 161 -7.42 17.54 -3.36
CA GLY A 161 -8.62 16.76 -3.58
C GLY A 161 -9.34 16.38 -2.29
N ASP A 162 -10.48 15.73 -2.44
CA ASP A 162 -11.24 15.20 -1.31
C ASP A 162 -10.77 13.78 -0.98
N TYR A 163 -10.22 13.64 0.22
CA TYR A 163 -9.68 12.38 0.77
C TYR A 163 -10.48 11.91 1.99
N SER A 164 -11.62 12.55 2.28
CA SER A 164 -12.32 12.38 3.55
C SER A 164 -12.83 10.96 3.80
N ALA A 165 -13.35 10.25 2.78
CA ALA A 165 -13.80 8.87 2.98
C ALA A 165 -12.64 7.91 3.26
N ALA A 166 -11.52 8.06 2.55
CA ALA A 166 -10.32 7.26 2.79
C ALA A 166 -9.75 7.51 4.19
N LEU A 167 -9.63 8.77 4.61
CA LEU A 167 -9.19 9.11 5.96
C LEU A 167 -10.15 8.60 7.04
N ALA A 168 -11.46 8.56 6.74
CA ALA A 168 -12.44 8.00 7.65
C ALA A 168 -12.24 6.50 7.86
N LEU A 169 -11.71 5.74 6.90
CA LEU A 169 -11.42 4.31 7.05
C LEU A 169 -10.19 4.00 7.92
N GLY A 170 -9.40 5.01 8.31
CA GLY A 170 -8.20 4.79 9.13
C GLY A 170 -8.44 4.11 10.48
N HIS A 171 -9.69 4.13 11.01
CA HIS A 171 -10.05 3.38 12.22
C HIS A 171 -10.27 1.88 11.98
N HIS A 172 -10.35 1.44 10.73
CA HIS A 172 -10.37 0.02 10.36
C HIS A 172 -9.07 -0.40 9.70
N LEU A 173 -8.59 0.37 8.72
CA LEU A 173 -7.45 -0.02 7.87
C LEU A 173 -6.11 0.50 8.39
N GLY A 174 -6.13 1.45 9.34
CA GLY A 174 -4.92 2.01 9.90
C GLY A 174 -4.18 1.01 10.80
N PRO A 175 -2.94 1.33 11.19
CA PRO A 175 -2.14 0.47 12.06
C PRO A 175 -2.79 0.17 13.43
N GLU A 176 -3.56 1.12 13.97
CA GLU A 176 -4.33 0.96 15.22
C GLU A 176 -5.81 0.68 14.94
N GLY A 177 -6.17 0.47 13.68
CA GLY A 177 -7.50 0.08 13.27
C GLY A 177 -7.71 -1.42 13.42
N ASP A 178 -8.97 -1.82 13.35
CA ASP A 178 -9.46 -3.19 13.50
C ASP A 178 -10.33 -3.50 12.27
N ALA A 179 -9.76 -4.22 11.31
CA ALA A 179 -10.34 -4.39 9.99
C ALA A 179 -11.50 -5.41 9.99
N ASP A 180 -11.49 -6.41 10.85
CA ASP A 180 -12.55 -7.41 10.93
C ASP A 180 -13.48 -7.27 12.14
N GLY A 181 -13.13 -6.42 13.10
CA GLY A 181 -13.92 -6.09 14.29
C GLY A 181 -13.74 -7.08 15.44
N ASP A 182 -12.66 -7.86 15.46
CA ASP A 182 -12.42 -8.90 16.46
C ASP A 182 -11.83 -8.37 17.78
N GLY A 183 -11.51 -7.06 17.82
CA GLY A 183 -10.93 -6.37 18.96
C GLY A 183 -9.40 -6.33 18.99
N PHE A 184 -8.73 -6.84 17.96
CA PHE A 184 -7.29 -6.72 17.75
C PHE A 184 -6.99 -5.70 16.66
N THR A 185 -5.90 -4.95 16.84
CA THR A 185 -5.47 -4.00 15.82
C THR A 185 -4.68 -4.70 14.72
N ASN A 186 -4.75 -4.16 13.51
CA ASN A 186 -3.95 -4.60 12.36
C ASN A 186 -2.46 -4.77 12.72
N ARG A 187 -1.93 -3.90 13.59
CA ARG A 187 -0.54 -4.00 14.09
C ARG A 187 -0.31 -5.22 14.97
N GLN A 188 -1.23 -5.52 15.88
CA GLN A 188 -1.13 -6.72 16.73
C GLN A 188 -1.15 -7.99 15.86
N GLU A 189 -2.04 -8.04 14.88
CA GLU A 189 -2.16 -9.15 13.96
C GLU A 189 -0.93 -9.28 13.05
N TYR A 190 -0.42 -8.17 12.52
CA TYR A 190 0.83 -8.17 11.76
C TYR A 190 2.01 -8.73 12.58
N HIS A 191 2.11 -8.34 13.85
CA HIS A 191 3.16 -8.87 14.72
C HIS A 191 3.01 -10.35 15.03
N ALA A 192 1.77 -10.85 15.14
CA ALA A 192 1.48 -12.26 15.39
C ALA A 192 1.68 -13.13 14.14
N PHE A 193 1.23 -12.67 12.97
CA PHE A 193 1.08 -13.49 11.76
C PHE A 193 1.91 -12.99 10.56
N GLY A 194 2.07 -11.67 10.42
CA GLY A 194 2.60 -11.04 9.20
C GLY A 194 4.12 -11.00 9.05
N ARG A 195 4.89 -11.13 10.13
CA ARG A 195 6.36 -11.00 10.09
C ARG A 195 7.06 -12.03 9.21
N GLN A 196 6.43 -13.18 9.02
CA GLN A 196 6.96 -14.28 8.20
C GLN A 196 6.25 -14.37 6.84
N ASP A 197 4.97 -14.01 6.80
CA ASP A 197 4.14 -14.16 5.61
C ASP A 197 3.05 -13.09 5.56
N ARG A 198 3.14 -12.21 4.56
CA ARG A 198 2.16 -11.15 4.28
C ARG A 198 0.75 -11.71 4.12
N THR A 199 0.58 -12.89 3.53
CA THR A 199 -0.73 -13.51 3.33
C THR A 199 -1.34 -13.96 4.65
N GLN A 200 -0.54 -14.42 5.62
CA GLN A 200 -1.08 -14.78 6.93
C GLN A 200 -1.62 -13.56 7.68
N TYR A 201 -0.95 -12.41 7.57
CA TYR A 201 -1.49 -11.16 8.10
C TYR A 201 -2.82 -10.77 7.44
N VAL A 202 -2.88 -10.74 6.11
CA VAL A 202 -4.12 -10.35 5.40
C VAL A 202 -5.28 -11.28 5.76
N ASN A 203 -5.00 -12.59 5.89
CA ASN A 203 -6.02 -13.54 6.31
C ASN A 203 -6.48 -13.33 7.76
N ALA A 204 -5.56 -12.97 8.67
CA ALA A 204 -5.91 -12.65 10.05
C ALA A 204 -6.78 -11.40 10.12
N ALA A 205 -6.31 -10.29 9.54
CA ALA A 205 -6.97 -8.98 9.56
C ALA A 205 -8.35 -8.92 8.88
N LEU A 206 -8.77 -9.99 8.20
CA LEU A 206 -10.07 -10.09 7.54
C LEU A 206 -10.90 -11.27 8.06
N SER A 207 -10.53 -11.87 9.20
CA SER A 207 -11.20 -13.03 9.75
C SER A 207 -11.16 -13.03 11.28
N ALA A 208 -12.30 -12.67 11.88
CA ALA A 208 -12.49 -12.57 13.33
C ALA A 208 -12.36 -13.89 14.12
N THR A 209 -11.98 -14.97 13.44
CA THR A 209 -11.66 -16.28 14.03
C THR A 209 -10.16 -16.55 14.13
N ILE A 210 -9.30 -15.74 13.49
CA ILE A 210 -7.85 -15.89 13.46
C ILE A 210 -7.24 -14.80 14.34
N ILE A 211 -7.32 -15.01 15.65
CA ILE A 211 -6.94 -13.99 16.65
C ILE A 211 -5.56 -14.27 17.24
N PRO A 212 -4.77 -13.24 17.62
CA PRO A 212 -3.55 -13.43 18.39
C PRO A 212 -3.80 -14.11 19.75
N ASP A 213 -2.88 -14.98 20.19
CA ASP A 213 -2.95 -15.66 21.50
C ASP A 213 -2.92 -14.69 22.70
N SER A 214 -2.44 -13.46 22.50
CA SER A 214 -2.39 -12.42 23.51
C SER A 214 -2.47 -11.02 22.88
N PRO A 215 -3.27 -10.08 23.44
CA PRO A 215 -3.31 -8.68 23.01
C PRO A 215 -1.97 -7.95 23.18
N GLN A 216 -1.03 -8.54 23.92
CA GLN A 216 0.24 -7.92 24.28
C GLN A 216 1.43 -8.45 23.50
N ALA A 217 1.23 -9.26 22.45
CA ALA A 217 2.29 -9.88 21.68
C ALA A 217 3.34 -8.84 21.20
N ASP A 218 4.42 -8.72 21.98
CA ASP A 218 5.68 -8.03 21.72
C ASP A 218 5.63 -6.81 20.79
N LEU A 219 4.68 -5.89 21.03
CA LEU A 219 4.73 -4.59 20.37
C LEU A 219 6.02 -3.89 20.79
N PRO A 220 6.90 -3.53 19.83
CA PRO A 220 8.12 -2.82 20.18
C PRO A 220 7.73 -1.54 20.92
N LYS A 221 8.23 -1.38 22.15
CA LYS A 221 7.98 -0.17 22.93
C LYS A 221 8.39 1.03 22.06
N PRO A 222 7.54 2.05 21.89
CA PRO A 222 7.86 3.19 21.06
C PRO A 222 9.22 3.74 21.51
N LYS A 223 10.20 3.76 20.59
CA LYS A 223 11.51 4.34 20.88
C LYS A 223 11.24 5.78 21.29
N LYS A 224 11.54 6.12 22.56
CA LYS A 224 11.45 7.51 23.03
C LYS A 224 12.38 8.36 22.15
N THR A 225 11.81 9.07 21.18
CA THR A 225 12.55 10.05 20.40
C THR A 225 12.99 11.15 21.37
N ARG A 226 14.29 11.20 21.61
CA ARG A 226 14.92 12.22 22.44
C ARG A 226 14.70 13.55 21.72
N ARG A 227 13.77 14.38 22.22
CA ARG A 227 13.60 15.77 21.76
C ARG A 227 14.96 16.46 21.90
N THR A 228 15.58 16.80 20.78
CA THR A 228 16.78 17.65 20.67
C THR A 228 16.38 19.02 20.19
#